data_AF-A0A180FVN0-F1
#
_entry.id   AF-A0A180FVN0-F1
#
_cell.length_a   1.000
_cell.length_b   1.000
_cell.length_c   1.000
_cell.angle_alpha   90.00
_cell.angle_beta   90.00
_cell.angle_gamma   90.00
#
_symmetry.space_group_name_H-M   'P 1'
#
loop_
_entity.id
_entity.type
_entity.pdbx_description
1 polymer ?
#
loop_
_entity_poly.entity_id
_entity_poly.type
_entity_poly.pdbx_seq_one_letter_code
_entity_poly.pdbx_strand_id
1 'polypeptide(L)'
;MPPLMLRWRPLHITIILLGVTPSVWAAEPSLCPSQTLPPIAQSLKPPPASTKAAKEKKPGIDDGAIDIHSDHANVAVNGDADLKGNVVVRQGDREIHADEIQYNSKTNAFKTDSSLEYEDPV
;
A
#
# COMPACT_ATOMS: atom_id res chain seq x y z
N MET A 1 14.67 -38.60 42.27
CA MET A 1 14.74 -37.75 41.06
C MET A 1 15.38 -36.42 41.42
N PRO A 2 16.63 -36.17 41.01
CA PRO A 2 17.19 -34.83 40.87
C PRO A 2 17.26 -34.41 39.39
N PRO A 3 17.08 -33.12 39.06
CA PRO A 3 17.03 -32.66 37.68
C PRO A 3 18.44 -32.57 37.07
N LEU A 4 18.60 -33.13 35.87
CA LEU A 4 19.76 -32.85 35.01
C LEU A 4 19.64 -31.40 34.51
N MET A 5 20.39 -30.51 35.15
CA MET A 5 20.51 -29.10 34.77
C MET A 5 21.24 -29.00 33.42
N LEU A 6 20.52 -28.51 32.41
CA LEU A 6 21.05 -28.16 31.09
C LEU A 6 21.98 -26.95 31.25
N ARG A 7 23.29 -27.20 31.37
CA ARG A 7 24.33 -26.15 31.43
C ARG A 7 24.49 -25.51 30.05
N TRP A 8 23.68 -24.50 29.76
CA TRP A 8 23.83 -23.63 28.59
C TRP A 8 25.02 -22.70 28.82
N ARG A 9 26.05 -22.80 27.98
CA ARG A 9 27.20 -21.88 28.06
C ARG A 9 26.83 -20.49 27.51
N PRO A 10 27.32 -19.40 28.12
CA PRO A 10 27.04 -18.04 27.67
C PRO A 10 27.91 -17.72 26.45
N LEU A 11 27.29 -17.56 25.29
CA LEU A 11 27.92 -16.90 24.15
C LEU A 11 27.73 -15.39 24.33
N HIS A 12 28.74 -14.74 24.90
CA HIS A 12 28.87 -13.29 24.89
C HIS A 12 29.11 -12.81 23.46
N ILE A 13 28.06 -12.33 22.79
CA ILE A 13 28.19 -11.56 21.56
C ILE A 13 28.16 -10.09 21.95
N THR A 14 29.33 -9.52 22.18
CA THR A 14 29.54 -8.08 22.33
C THR A 14 29.88 -7.54 20.95
N ILE A 15 28.92 -6.90 20.26
CA ILE A 15 29.21 -6.16 19.01
C ILE A 15 28.63 -4.74 19.14
N ILE A 16 29.51 -3.87 19.64
CA ILE A 16 29.83 -2.50 19.21
C ILE A 16 28.68 -1.68 18.61
N LEU A 17 28.19 -0.71 19.41
CA LEU A 17 27.54 0.50 18.92
C LEU A 17 28.51 1.28 18.02
N LEU A 18 28.12 1.55 16.77
CA LEU A 18 28.74 2.60 15.97
C LEU A 18 27.66 3.40 15.22
N GLY A 19 27.58 4.69 15.56
CA GLY A 19 27.25 5.76 14.62
C GLY A 19 25.78 6.01 14.31
N VAL A 20 25.15 6.86 15.12
CA VAL A 20 23.97 7.63 14.71
C VAL A 20 24.46 8.76 13.79
N THR A 21 23.95 8.84 12.56
CA THR A 21 23.95 10.10 11.79
C THR A 21 22.51 10.41 11.41
N PRO A 22 21.89 11.46 11.97
CA PRO A 22 20.63 11.96 11.42
C PRO A 22 20.96 12.69 10.12
N SER A 23 20.57 12.11 8.98
CA SER A 23 20.37 12.92 7.77
C SER A 23 19.06 13.66 7.93
N VAL A 24 19.14 14.90 8.42
CA VAL A 24 18.09 15.91 8.22
C VAL A 24 18.01 16.13 6.71
N TRP A 25 17.01 15.56 6.05
CA TRP A 25 16.58 16.07 4.76
C TRP A 25 15.66 17.25 5.05
N ALA A 26 16.16 18.44 4.79
CA ALA A 26 15.34 19.64 4.74
C ALA A 26 14.21 19.40 3.74
N ALA A 27 12.97 19.53 4.21
CA ALA A 27 11.84 19.77 3.34
C ALA A 27 12.16 21.02 2.52
N GLU A 28 12.48 20.86 1.25
CA GLU A 28 12.57 21.98 0.34
C GLU A 28 11.17 22.60 0.25
N PRO A 29 11.01 23.88 0.65
CA PRO A 29 9.73 24.55 0.54
C PRO A 29 9.35 24.63 -0.93
N SER A 30 8.17 24.09 -1.22
CA SER A 30 7.44 24.22 -2.47
C SER A 30 7.38 25.67 -2.94
N LEU A 31 8.32 26.04 -3.82
CA LEU A 31 8.24 27.24 -4.64
C LEU A 31 7.40 26.90 -5.87
N CYS A 32 6.07 26.85 -5.70
CA CYS A 32 5.15 27.01 -6.81
C CYS A 32 5.17 28.50 -7.17
N PRO A 33 5.73 28.93 -8.32
CA PRO A 33 5.57 30.32 -8.75
C PRO A 33 4.08 30.53 -9.08
N SER A 34 3.41 31.34 -8.27
CA SER A 34 2.13 31.95 -8.59
C SER A 34 2.28 32.74 -9.89
N GLN A 35 1.85 32.16 -11.01
CA GLN A 35 1.63 32.91 -12.23
C GLN A 35 0.27 33.60 -12.14
N THR A 36 0.36 34.91 -11.94
CA THR A 36 -0.68 35.92 -12.06
C THR A 36 -1.65 35.67 -13.23
N LEU A 37 -2.94 35.61 -12.92
CA LEU A 37 -4.06 35.68 -13.85
C LEU A 37 -4.03 36.94 -14.73
N PRO A 38 -4.36 36.84 -16.03
CA PRO A 38 -5.13 37.86 -16.74
C PRO A 38 -6.63 37.49 -16.80
N PRO A 39 -7.53 38.47 -16.98
CA PRO A 39 -8.96 38.29 -16.80
C PRO A 39 -9.63 37.57 -17.99
N ILE A 40 -10.44 36.57 -17.63
CA ILE A 40 -11.66 36.02 -18.24
C ILE A 40 -11.92 36.36 -19.72
N ALA A 41 -11.90 35.34 -20.57
CA ALA A 41 -12.84 35.19 -21.68
C ALA A 41 -13.32 33.72 -21.72
N GLN A 42 -14.63 33.55 -21.71
CA GLN A 42 -15.33 32.27 -21.61
C GLN A 42 -15.10 31.39 -22.84
N SER A 43 -14.78 30.11 -22.62
CA SER A 43 -15.11 29.04 -23.57
C SER A 43 -15.24 27.72 -22.81
N LEU A 44 -16.47 27.23 -22.68
CA LEU A 44 -16.78 25.90 -22.17
C LEU A 44 -16.18 24.85 -23.11
N LYS A 45 -15.04 24.28 -22.73
CA LYS A 45 -14.49 23.07 -23.33
C LYS A 45 -14.05 22.14 -22.19
N PRO A 46 -14.60 20.91 -22.09
CA PRO A 46 -14.22 20.00 -21.02
C PRO A 46 -12.71 19.68 -21.11
N PRO A 47 -12.03 19.51 -19.96
CA PRO A 47 -10.59 19.30 -19.94
C PRO A 47 -10.24 17.98 -20.64
N PRO A 48 -9.08 17.91 -21.34
CA PRO A 48 -8.63 16.66 -21.92
C PRO A 48 -8.39 15.65 -20.79
N ALA A 49 -9.05 14.50 -20.91
CA ALA A 49 -8.81 13.35 -20.07
C ALA A 49 -7.31 13.06 -20.01
N SER A 50 -6.77 13.03 -18.80
CA SER A 50 -5.40 12.58 -18.50
C SER A 50 -5.28 11.11 -18.90
N THR A 51 -4.98 10.87 -20.18
CA THR A 51 -4.65 9.56 -20.71
C THR A 51 -3.18 9.29 -20.42
N LYS A 52 -2.85 9.14 -19.14
CA LYS A 52 -1.80 8.17 -18.80
C LYS A 52 -2.46 6.82 -19.00
N ALA A 53 -2.29 6.27 -20.21
CA ALA A 53 -2.64 4.90 -20.49
C ALA A 53 -1.95 4.03 -19.42
N ALA A 54 -2.73 3.58 -18.45
CA ALA A 54 -2.37 2.45 -17.63
C ALA A 54 -2.06 1.34 -18.62
N LYS A 55 -0.79 0.94 -18.66
CA LYS A 55 -0.36 -0.16 -19.53
C LYS A 55 -1.07 -1.38 -18.99
N GLU A 56 -2.16 -1.77 -19.63
CA GLU A 56 -2.97 -2.93 -19.29
C GLU A 56 -2.05 -4.15 -19.34
N LYS A 57 -1.54 -4.55 -18.16
CA LYS A 57 -0.82 -5.80 -18.00
C LYS A 57 -1.89 -6.87 -18.23
N LYS A 58 -1.69 -7.71 -19.24
CA LYS A 58 -2.57 -8.86 -19.48
C LYS A 58 -2.70 -9.65 -18.17
N PRO A 59 -3.91 -9.83 -17.63
CA PRO A 59 -4.15 -10.83 -16.59
C PRO A 59 -3.79 -12.17 -17.22
N GLY A 60 -2.80 -12.83 -16.64
CA GLY A 60 -2.23 -14.01 -17.26
C GLY A 60 -1.01 -14.48 -16.49
N ILE A 61 -1.29 -15.27 -15.45
CA ILE A 61 -0.32 -16.03 -14.64
C ILE A 61 0.67 -15.06 -13.98
N ASP A 62 0.17 -14.36 -12.97
CA ASP A 62 0.91 -13.32 -12.24
C ASP A 62 2.03 -13.89 -11.36
N ASP A 63 3.12 -13.14 -11.37
CA ASP A 63 4.27 -13.07 -10.47
C ASP A 63 3.91 -12.84 -8.98
N GLY A 64 2.67 -13.18 -8.58
CA GLY A 64 2.13 -12.99 -7.24
C GLY A 64 1.72 -11.55 -6.92
N ALA A 65 1.78 -10.64 -7.90
CA ALA A 65 1.39 -9.25 -7.73
C ALA A 65 -0.11 -9.13 -7.38
N ILE A 66 -0.42 -8.21 -6.47
CA ILE A 66 -1.80 -7.91 -6.04
C ILE A 66 -2.10 -6.48 -6.49
N ASP A 67 -3.21 -6.30 -7.21
CA ASP A 67 -3.77 -4.99 -7.55
C ASP A 67 -4.98 -4.72 -6.66
N ILE A 68 -5.11 -3.49 -6.17
CA ILE A 68 -6.14 -3.08 -5.21
C ILE A 68 -6.72 -1.74 -5.64
N HIS A 69 -8.04 -1.69 -5.80
CA HIS A 69 -8.80 -0.48 -6.09
C HIS A 69 -9.85 -0.23 -5.01
N SER A 70 -10.03 1.03 -4.59
CA SER A 70 -11.08 1.45 -3.66
C SER A 70 -11.37 2.95 -3.79
N ASP A 71 -12.54 3.38 -3.33
CA ASP A 71 -12.90 4.81 -3.31
C ASP A 71 -12.09 5.58 -2.25
N HIS A 72 -11.83 4.93 -1.13
CA HIS A 72 -11.06 5.48 -0.01
C HIS A 72 -10.04 4.46 0.48
N ALA A 73 -8.86 4.96 0.86
CA ALA A 73 -7.80 4.17 1.45
C ALA A 73 -7.10 4.99 2.55
N ASN A 74 -6.90 4.38 3.71
CA ASN A 74 -6.03 4.88 4.77
C ASN A 74 -4.91 3.87 4.99
N VAL A 75 -3.66 4.28 4.73
CA VAL A 75 -2.49 3.42 4.89
C VAL A 75 -1.69 3.91 6.07
N ALA A 76 -1.54 3.07 7.08
CA ALA A 76 -0.78 3.37 8.28
C ALA A 76 0.73 3.21 8.04
N VAL A 77 1.54 3.86 8.87
CA VAL A 77 3.02 3.83 8.79
C VAL A 77 3.58 2.41 8.92
N ASN A 78 2.87 1.52 9.63
CA ASN A 78 3.26 0.13 9.78
C ASN A 78 2.93 -0.75 8.56
N GLY A 79 2.27 -0.19 7.54
CA GLY A 79 1.86 -0.89 6.32
C GLY A 79 0.46 -1.50 6.38
N ASP A 80 -0.22 -1.46 7.53
CA ASP A 80 -1.62 -1.85 7.61
C ASP A 80 -2.48 -0.84 6.82
N ALA A 81 -3.61 -1.29 6.27
CA ALA A 81 -4.48 -0.41 5.51
C ALA A 81 -5.96 -0.68 5.76
N ASP A 82 -6.74 0.39 5.82
CA ASP A 82 -8.20 0.36 5.83
C ASP A 82 -8.71 0.88 4.48
N LEU A 83 -9.42 0.05 3.75
CA LEU A 83 -9.97 0.30 2.42
C LEU A 83 -11.49 0.37 2.50
N LYS A 84 -12.12 1.39 1.91
CA LYS A 84 -13.58 1.58 1.96
C LYS A 84 -14.13 2.04 0.63
N GLY A 85 -15.33 1.56 0.30
CA GLY A 85 -16.08 1.88 -0.90
C GLY A 85 -15.55 1.14 -2.13
N ASN A 86 -16.41 0.35 -2.76
CA ASN A 86 -16.16 -0.37 -4.01
C ASN A 86 -14.76 -1.02 -4.06
N VAL A 87 -14.44 -1.80 -3.03
CA VAL A 87 -13.11 -2.40 -2.90
C VAL A 87 -13.02 -3.60 -3.84
N VAL A 88 -12.02 -3.59 -4.73
CA VAL A 88 -11.71 -4.67 -5.66
C VAL A 88 -10.26 -5.07 -5.49
N VAL A 89 -10.01 -6.35 -5.18
CA VAL A 89 -8.67 -6.92 -5.06
C VAL A 89 -8.48 -7.96 -6.16
N ARG A 90 -7.43 -7.82 -6.97
CA ARG A 90 -7.13 -8.71 -8.09
C ARG A 90 -5.77 -9.35 -7.93
N GLN A 91 -5.68 -10.65 -8.18
CA GLN A 91 -4.42 -11.39 -8.24
C GLN A 91 -4.47 -12.40 -9.38
N GLY A 92 -3.79 -12.10 -10.50
CA GLY A 92 -3.97 -12.87 -11.72
C GLY A 92 -5.41 -12.81 -12.18
N ASP A 93 -6.03 -13.97 -12.32
CA ASP A 93 -7.41 -14.13 -12.76
C ASP A 93 -8.42 -14.21 -11.59
N ARG A 94 -7.94 -14.02 -10.35
CA ARG A 94 -8.77 -14.03 -9.14
C ARG A 94 -9.19 -12.63 -8.74
N GLU A 95 -10.43 -12.47 -8.30
CA GLU A 95 -11.01 -11.19 -7.93
C GLU A 95 -11.83 -11.31 -6.64
N ILE A 96 -11.71 -10.31 -5.76
CA ILE A 96 -12.51 -10.14 -4.55
C ILE A 96 -13.19 -8.78 -4.61
N HIS A 97 -14.51 -8.75 -4.40
CA HIS A 97 -15.28 -7.52 -4.22
C HIS A 97 -15.82 -7.41 -2.79
N ALA A 98 -15.72 -6.22 -2.20
CA ALA A 98 -16.28 -5.91 -0.88
C ALA A 98 -16.54 -4.41 -0.69
N ASP A 99 -17.32 -4.05 0.33
CA ASP A 99 -17.55 -2.65 0.70
C ASP A 99 -16.41 -2.08 1.56
N GLU A 100 -15.81 -2.91 2.42
CA GLU A 100 -14.72 -2.54 3.32
C GLU A 100 -13.72 -3.67 3.47
N ILE A 101 -12.41 -3.38 3.44
CA ILE A 101 -11.35 -4.36 3.69
C ILE A 101 -10.31 -3.76 4.64
N GLN A 102 -9.90 -4.54 5.63
CA GLN A 102 -8.74 -4.30 6.50
C GLN A 102 -7.59 -5.20 6.07
N TYR A 103 -6.45 -4.61 5.72
CA TYR A 103 -5.22 -5.30 5.37
C TYR A 103 -4.23 -5.27 6.54
N ASN A 104 -3.74 -6.45 6.90
CA ASN A 104 -2.65 -6.60 7.87
C ASN A 104 -1.34 -6.93 7.17
N SER A 105 -0.39 -6.01 7.23
CA SER A 105 0.94 -6.11 6.59
C SER A 105 1.80 -7.23 7.15
N LYS A 106 1.65 -7.56 8.44
CA LYS A 106 2.48 -8.59 9.11
C LYS A 106 2.09 -10.00 8.67
N THR A 107 0.80 -10.22 8.44
CA THR A 107 0.27 -11.54 8.06
C THR A 107 -0.10 -11.63 6.59
N ASN A 108 -0.05 -10.53 5.84
CA ASN A 108 -0.58 -10.41 4.48
C ASN A 108 -2.05 -10.87 4.38
N ALA A 109 -2.85 -10.56 5.40
CA ALA A 109 -4.23 -11.01 5.47
C ALA A 109 -5.18 -9.86 5.18
N PHE A 110 -6.16 -10.12 4.30
CA PHE A 110 -7.33 -9.27 4.11
C PHE A 110 -8.46 -9.78 5.01
N LYS A 111 -9.14 -8.85 5.66
CA LYS A 111 -10.31 -9.12 6.51
C LYS A 111 -11.43 -8.17 6.12
N THR A 112 -12.65 -8.64 6.22
CA THR A 112 -13.84 -7.81 6.06
C THR A 112 -14.92 -8.32 6.99
N ASP A 113 -15.69 -7.38 7.53
CA ASP A 113 -16.94 -7.67 8.25
C ASP A 113 -18.16 -7.47 7.33
N SER A 114 -17.95 -7.06 6.07
CA SER A 114 -18.99 -6.84 5.05
C SER A 114 -19.19 -8.07 4.15
N SER A 115 -20.23 -8.02 3.30
CA SER A 115 -20.42 -9.01 2.24
C SER A 115 -19.19 -9.05 1.33
N LEU A 116 -18.79 -10.26 0.95
CA LEU A 116 -17.64 -10.51 0.07
C LEU A 116 -18.07 -11.40 -1.09
N GLU A 117 -17.72 -10.98 -2.30
CA GLU A 117 -17.86 -11.78 -3.52
C GLU A 117 -16.47 -12.19 -3.99
N TYR A 118 -16.32 -13.44 -4.42
CA TYR A 118 -15.05 -14.01 -4.89
C TYR A 118 -15.24 -14.70 -6.22
N GLU A 119 -14.36 -14.38 -7.17
CA GLU A 119 -14.29 -14.99 -8.49
C GLU A 119 -12.89 -15.56 -8.75
N ASP A 120 -12.83 -16.76 -9.34
CA ASP A 120 -11.59 -17.47 -9.73
C ASP A 120 -11.93 -18.30 -10.98
N PRO A 121 -11.06 -18.39 -12.00
CA PRO A 121 -11.23 -19.36 -13.07
C PRO A 121 -11.27 -20.79 -12.54
N VAL A 122 -12.17 -21.61 -13.14
CA VAL A 122 -12.35 -23.04 -12.84
C VAL A 122 -11.37 -23.95 -13.57
#